data_AF-A0A8K0D4M5-F1
#
_entry.id   AF-A0A8K0D4M5-F1
#
_cell.length_a   1.000
_cell.length_b   1.000
_cell.length_c   1.000
_cell.angle_alpha   90.00
_cell.angle_beta   90.00
_cell.angle_gamma   90.00
#
_symmetry.space_group_name_H-M   'P 1'
#
loop_
_entity.id
_entity.type
_entity.pdbx_description
1 polymer ?
#
loop_
_entity_poly.entity_id
_entity_poly.type
_entity_poly.pdbx_seq_one_letter_code
_entity_poly.pdbx_strand_id
1 'polypeptide(L)'
;MQHTKANIHALNFRNGLHPTNLRSAVRSKRTTEHLITECIYMTSDEGDFYHKATSVDGTACGVYIFSEPDQRIEIHFNYLDVPCENGGLVSYVDGWELNGQFFPSPADHPRPMQSRFSEFCGQRKIKQVFTSSQNVALIQYRMPERGRSFSFSVRFLKNPTPCNTLLQSTEDIFTLRNYGKRANCSISTLFPAAVRVAALSVGVVPSSGRGIELETGTIHKVRTQVMHANIDFYLFC
;
A
#
# COMPACT_ATOMS: atom_id res chain seq x y z
N MET A 1 25.72 -29.71 71.33
CA MET A 1 24.78 -29.80 72.47
C MET A 1 23.62 -28.86 72.23
N GLN A 2 22.42 -29.33 72.57
CA GLN A 2 21.15 -28.60 72.77
C GLN A 2 20.30 -28.17 71.55
N HIS A 3 19.32 -29.05 71.31
CA HIS A 3 17.94 -28.83 70.87
C HIS A 3 17.20 -27.66 71.52
N THR A 4 16.24 -27.04 70.80
CA THR A 4 14.78 -27.02 71.09
C THR A 4 13.99 -26.33 69.94
N LYS A 5 13.10 -27.03 69.21
CA LYS A 5 11.60 -27.07 69.30
C LYS A 5 10.92 -25.69 69.09
N ALA A 6 10.29 -25.41 67.94
CA ALA A 6 8.95 -25.82 67.45
C ALA A 6 7.77 -25.03 68.07
N ASN A 7 7.01 -24.28 67.26
CA ASN A 7 5.54 -24.37 67.30
C ASN A 7 4.83 -23.79 66.06
N ILE A 8 3.73 -24.48 65.74
CA ILE A 8 2.85 -24.40 64.58
C ILE A 8 1.73 -23.38 64.85
N HIS A 9 1.32 -22.62 63.83
CA HIS A 9 -0.10 -22.32 63.61
C HIS A 9 -0.39 -22.29 62.12
N ALA A 10 -1.15 -23.28 61.66
CA ALA A 10 -1.80 -23.30 60.37
C ALA A 10 -3.17 -22.63 60.50
N LEU A 11 -3.50 -21.71 59.58
CA LEU A 11 -4.87 -21.43 59.15
C LEU A 11 -4.86 -21.05 57.67
N ASN A 12 -5.50 -21.90 56.85
CA ASN A 12 -5.91 -21.65 55.47
C ASN A 12 -7.06 -20.62 55.45
N PHE A 13 -7.10 -19.73 54.44
CA PHE A 13 -8.10 -19.71 53.36
C PHE A 13 -8.13 -18.39 52.57
N ARG A 14 -8.30 -18.55 51.23
CA ARG A 14 -8.91 -17.66 50.21
C ARG A 14 -8.05 -16.59 49.49
N ASN A 15 -7.59 -17.02 48.31
CA ASN A 15 -7.82 -16.42 46.97
C ASN A 15 -8.23 -14.94 46.88
N GLY A 16 -7.39 -14.15 46.21
CA GLY A 16 -7.72 -12.90 45.56
C GLY A 16 -6.89 -12.73 44.29
N LEU A 17 -7.44 -13.19 43.15
CA LEU A 17 -6.86 -13.06 41.81
C LEU A 17 -6.82 -11.57 41.40
N HIS A 18 -5.63 -11.09 41.04
CA HIS A 18 -5.43 -9.80 40.39
C HIS A 18 -5.66 -9.98 38.88
N PRO A 19 -6.58 -9.23 38.22
CA PRO A 19 -6.78 -9.39 36.79
C PRO A 19 -5.65 -8.70 36.03
N THR A 20 -4.78 -9.49 35.41
CA THR A 20 -3.83 -9.04 34.39
C THR A 20 -4.62 -8.69 33.13
N ASN A 21 -4.52 -7.42 32.72
CA ASN A 21 -5.16 -6.88 31.53
C ASN A 21 -4.38 -7.35 30.28
N LEU A 22 -4.55 -8.61 29.91
CA LEU A 22 -4.21 -9.11 28.58
C LEU A 22 -5.27 -8.58 27.61
N ARG A 23 -5.00 -7.39 27.04
CA ARG A 23 -5.61 -7.03 25.76
C ARG A 23 -5.10 -8.01 24.73
N SER A 24 -5.83 -9.10 24.52
CA SER A 24 -5.65 -9.95 23.36
C SER A 24 -5.73 -9.05 22.13
N ALA A 25 -4.65 -8.96 21.35
CA ALA A 25 -4.74 -8.42 20.01
C ALA A 25 -5.87 -9.20 19.31
N VAL A 26 -6.97 -8.52 19.03
CA VAL A 26 -8.09 -9.08 18.29
C VAL A 26 -7.51 -9.43 16.92
N ARG A 27 -7.21 -10.71 16.72
CA ARG A 27 -6.81 -11.22 15.41
C ARG A 27 -7.99 -10.94 14.49
N SER A 28 -7.84 -9.96 13.60
CA SER A 28 -8.84 -9.61 12.61
C SER A 28 -9.35 -10.90 11.95
N LYS A 29 -10.67 -11.11 12.01
CA LYS A 29 -11.29 -12.26 11.34
C LYS A 29 -10.96 -12.11 9.87
N ARG A 30 -10.23 -13.08 9.31
CA ARG A 30 -9.88 -13.12 7.89
C ARG A 30 -11.17 -13.02 7.06
N THR A 31 -11.42 -11.87 6.47
CA THR A 31 -12.44 -11.71 5.44
C THR A 31 -11.95 -12.44 4.19
N THR A 32 -12.84 -13.12 3.48
CA THR A 32 -12.50 -13.83 2.24
C THR A 32 -12.01 -12.90 1.13
N GLU A 33 -12.29 -11.60 1.26
CA GLU A 33 -11.93 -10.54 0.30
C GLU A 33 -10.42 -10.34 0.16
N HIS A 34 -9.64 -10.52 1.24
CA HIS A 34 -8.19 -10.31 1.21
C HIS A 34 -7.38 -11.60 1.00
N LEU A 35 -8.02 -12.62 0.41
CA LEU A 35 -7.34 -13.84 -0.02
C LEU A 35 -6.87 -13.69 -1.47
N ILE A 36 -5.56 -13.79 -1.68
CA ILE A 36 -4.95 -13.71 -3.01
C ILE A 36 -4.98 -15.11 -3.64
N THR A 37 -5.93 -15.33 -4.54
CA THR A 37 -6.12 -16.60 -5.27
C THR A 37 -5.67 -16.56 -6.72
N GLU A 38 -5.70 -15.38 -7.34
CA GLU A 38 -5.34 -15.18 -8.75
C GLU A 38 -3.87 -14.76 -8.88
N CYS A 39 -3.26 -15.06 -10.04
CA CYS A 39 -1.85 -14.73 -10.28
C CYS A 39 -1.63 -13.24 -10.52
N ILE A 40 -2.59 -12.56 -11.15
CA ILE A 40 -2.63 -11.10 -11.24
C ILE A 40 -3.77 -10.67 -10.33
N TYR A 41 -3.43 -10.20 -9.13
CA TYR A 41 -4.41 -9.72 -8.15
C TYR A 41 -4.32 -8.20 -8.06
N MET A 42 -5.46 -7.53 -8.11
CA MET A 42 -5.57 -6.07 -8.15
C MET A 42 -6.47 -5.61 -7.00
N THR A 43 -6.05 -4.60 -6.23
CA THR A 43 -6.83 -4.10 -5.10
C THR A 43 -6.58 -2.61 -4.82
N SER A 44 -7.62 -1.96 -4.29
CA SER A 44 -7.58 -0.63 -3.70
C SER A 44 -7.92 -0.62 -2.21
N ASP A 45 -7.82 -1.76 -1.53
CA ASP A 45 -8.25 -1.90 -0.14
C ASP A 45 -7.07 -1.87 0.83
N GLU A 46 -7.29 -1.27 2.00
CA GLU A 46 -6.37 -1.39 3.14
C GLU A 46 -6.66 -2.66 3.94
N GLY A 47 -5.66 -3.14 4.68
CA GLY A 47 -5.82 -4.26 5.63
C GLY A 47 -4.86 -5.42 5.40
N ASP A 48 -5.20 -6.58 5.96
CA ASP A 48 -4.35 -7.76 5.97
C ASP A 48 -4.68 -8.71 4.83
N PHE A 49 -3.69 -8.96 3.96
CA PHE A 49 -3.78 -9.86 2.82
C PHE A 49 -3.01 -11.16 3.06
N TYR A 50 -3.50 -12.25 2.47
CA TYR A 50 -2.91 -13.58 2.62
C TYR A 50 -2.90 -14.34 1.30
N HIS A 51 -1.78 -14.98 1.01
CA HIS A 51 -1.63 -15.92 -0.10
C HIS A 51 -1.18 -17.28 0.42
N LYS A 52 -1.73 -18.36 -0.16
CA LYS A 52 -1.28 -19.73 0.05
C LYS A 52 -1.26 -20.47 -1.28
N ALA A 53 -0.10 -21.04 -1.61
CA ALA A 53 0.07 -21.77 -2.86
C ALA A 53 -0.77 -23.05 -2.89
N THR A 54 -1.66 -23.13 -3.88
CA THR A 54 -2.50 -24.31 -4.16
C THR A 54 -1.98 -25.09 -5.38
N SER A 55 -1.47 -24.38 -6.39
CA SER A 55 -0.72 -24.89 -7.55
C SER A 55 0.79 -24.63 -7.39
N VAL A 56 1.60 -25.35 -8.17
CA VAL A 56 3.08 -25.32 -8.14
C VAL A 56 3.68 -25.16 -9.54
N ASP A 57 3.03 -24.39 -10.40
CA ASP A 57 3.51 -24.14 -11.77
C ASP A 57 4.79 -23.28 -11.79
N GLY A 58 5.15 -22.66 -10.65
CA GLY A 58 6.35 -21.83 -10.54
C GLY A 58 6.27 -20.53 -11.33
N THR A 59 5.06 -20.12 -11.71
CA THR A 59 4.78 -18.87 -12.43
C THR A 59 5.06 -17.68 -11.52
N ALA A 60 5.58 -16.60 -12.11
CA ALA A 60 5.71 -15.31 -11.44
C ALA A 60 4.36 -14.59 -11.47
N CYS A 61 3.87 -14.21 -10.29
CA CYS A 61 2.59 -13.57 -10.05
C CYS A 61 2.80 -12.20 -9.42
N GLY A 62 1.75 -11.37 -9.43
CA GLY A 62 1.81 -9.98 -8.99
C GLY A 62 0.55 -9.55 -8.23
N VAL A 63 0.74 -8.85 -7.13
CA VAL A 63 -0.30 -8.11 -6.41
C VAL A 63 -0.10 -6.62 -6.69
N TYR A 64 -1.02 -6.03 -7.44
CA TYR A 64 -1.05 -4.62 -7.78
C TYR A 64 -1.96 -3.89 -6.80
N ILE A 65 -1.36 -3.00 -6.02
CA ILE A 65 -2.07 -2.24 -4.99
C ILE A 65 -2.04 -0.80 -5.44
N PHE A 66 -3.22 -0.17 -5.56
CA PHE A 66 -3.36 1.22 -5.98
C PHE A 66 -4.23 2.00 -4.99
N SER A 67 -3.92 3.27 -4.82
CA SER A 67 -4.62 4.17 -3.90
C SER A 67 -5.06 5.44 -4.62
N GLU A 68 -5.71 6.34 -3.90
CA GLU A 68 -6.07 7.65 -4.44
C GLU A 68 -4.83 8.44 -4.90
N PRO A 69 -4.96 9.37 -5.86
CA PRO A 69 -3.85 10.15 -6.37
C PRO A 69 -3.05 10.90 -5.29
N ASP A 70 -3.72 11.34 -4.22
CA ASP A 70 -3.13 12.06 -3.10
C ASP A 70 -2.63 11.12 -1.98
N GLN A 71 -2.40 9.85 -2.30
CA GLN A 71 -1.96 8.83 -1.36
C GLN A 71 -0.67 8.12 -1.80
N ARG A 72 0.00 7.52 -0.81
CA ARG A 72 1.10 6.58 -0.95
C ARG A 72 0.73 5.30 -0.21
N ILE A 73 1.37 4.21 -0.56
CA ILE A 73 1.04 2.89 -0.04
C ILE A 73 2.16 2.43 0.88
N GLU A 74 1.78 2.07 2.10
CA GLU A 74 2.64 1.43 3.08
C GLU A 74 2.36 -0.07 3.10
N ILE A 75 3.42 -0.88 3.04
CA ILE A 75 3.34 -2.34 3.03
C ILE A 75 4.23 -2.89 4.14
N HIS A 76 3.70 -3.85 4.89
CA HIS A 76 4.44 -4.58 5.91
C HIS A 76 4.21 -6.09 5.77
N PHE A 77 5.28 -6.87 5.57
CA PHE A 77 5.18 -8.32 5.51
C PHE A 77 5.04 -8.92 6.91
N ASN A 78 3.85 -9.44 7.21
CA ASN A 78 3.53 -10.03 8.51
C ASN A 78 4.16 -11.41 8.69
N TYR A 79 4.23 -12.18 7.61
CA TYR A 79 4.72 -13.55 7.61
C TYR A 79 5.20 -13.97 6.22
N LEU A 80 6.34 -14.65 6.17
CA LEU A 80 6.87 -15.31 4.97
C LEU A 80 7.19 -16.77 5.29
N ASP A 81 6.74 -17.67 4.43
CA ASP A 81 7.17 -19.07 4.32
C ASP A 81 7.33 -19.40 2.84
N VAL A 82 8.51 -19.08 2.32
CA VAL A 82 8.83 -19.07 0.89
C VAL A 82 10.01 -20.01 0.61
N PRO A 83 9.90 -21.01 -0.28
CA PRO A 83 10.92 -22.04 -0.48
C PRO A 83 12.09 -21.51 -1.34
N CYS A 84 13.17 -21.04 -0.70
CA CYS A 84 14.34 -20.49 -1.38
C CYS A 84 14.99 -21.48 -2.37
N GLU A 85 15.08 -22.76 -1.99
CA GLU A 85 15.86 -23.78 -2.70
C GLU A 85 15.33 -24.06 -4.12
N ASN A 86 14.02 -23.87 -4.34
CA ASN A 86 13.36 -24.11 -5.63
C ASN A 86 13.07 -22.81 -6.41
N GLY A 87 13.77 -21.72 -6.06
CA GLY A 87 13.59 -20.41 -6.70
C GLY A 87 12.31 -19.68 -6.25
N GLY A 88 11.82 -19.97 -5.04
CA GLY A 88 10.72 -19.22 -4.43
C GLY A 88 11.17 -17.82 -4.04
N LEU A 89 10.34 -16.83 -4.34
CA LEU A 89 10.66 -15.41 -4.14
C LEU A 89 9.39 -14.62 -3.82
N VAL A 90 9.51 -13.60 -2.98
CA VAL A 90 8.56 -12.51 -2.80
C VAL A 90 9.34 -11.20 -2.84
N SER A 91 8.92 -10.25 -3.67
CA SER A 91 9.60 -8.98 -3.89
C SER A 91 8.63 -7.83 -3.71
N TYR A 92 9.01 -6.83 -2.92
CA TYR A 92 8.35 -5.54 -2.91
C TYR A 92 8.96 -4.65 -3.98
N VAL A 93 8.12 -3.94 -4.74
CA VAL A 93 8.51 -2.99 -5.78
C VAL A 93 7.92 -1.60 -5.43
N ASP A 94 8.80 -0.62 -5.24
CA ASP A 94 8.46 0.81 -5.21
C ASP A 94 8.19 1.28 -6.64
N GLY A 95 6.96 1.06 -7.08
CA GLY A 95 6.52 1.24 -8.45
C GLY A 95 5.57 0.14 -8.87
N TRP A 96 5.40 -0.01 -10.17
CA TRP A 96 4.72 -1.15 -10.77
C TRP A 96 5.41 -1.50 -12.08
N GLU A 97 5.11 -2.70 -12.56
CA GLU A 97 5.70 -3.25 -13.77
C GLU A 97 4.60 -3.75 -14.69
N LEU A 98 4.76 -3.51 -16.00
CA LEU A 98 3.91 -4.06 -17.03
C LEU A 98 4.75 -4.38 -18.27
N ASN A 99 4.72 -5.63 -18.72
CA ASN A 99 5.44 -6.11 -19.91
C ASN A 99 6.95 -5.80 -19.90
N GLY A 100 7.60 -5.95 -18.75
CA GLY A 100 9.01 -5.67 -18.49
C GLY A 100 9.34 -4.19 -18.28
N GLN A 101 8.36 -3.29 -18.35
CA GLN A 101 8.56 -1.86 -18.14
C GLN A 101 8.17 -1.45 -16.73
N PHE A 102 9.03 -0.68 -16.08
CA PHE A 102 8.79 -0.16 -14.74
C PHE A 102 8.28 1.27 -14.79
N PHE A 103 7.28 1.53 -13.95
CA PHE A 103 6.61 2.81 -13.83
C PHE A 103 6.67 3.26 -12.37
N PRO A 104 7.02 4.54 -12.11
CA PRO A 104 7.50 5.54 -13.06
C PRO A 104 8.85 5.15 -13.70
N SER A 105 9.18 5.80 -14.81
CA SER A 105 10.43 5.51 -15.53
C SER A 105 11.67 5.71 -14.63
N PRO A 106 12.85 5.18 -15.02
CA PRO A 106 14.10 5.48 -14.33
C PRO A 106 14.37 6.98 -14.13
N ALA A 107 13.93 7.83 -15.06
CA ALA A 107 14.16 9.27 -15.04
C ALA A 107 13.18 10.03 -14.13
N ASP A 108 11.97 9.52 -13.92
CA ASP A 108 10.89 10.25 -13.22
C ASP A 108 10.73 9.85 -11.76
N HIS A 109 11.14 8.63 -11.42
CA HIS A 109 11.06 8.15 -10.04
C HIS A 109 12.21 8.70 -9.19
N PRO A 110 11.97 9.07 -7.92
CA PRO A 110 12.98 9.71 -7.06
C PRO A 110 14.15 8.80 -6.66
N ARG A 111 14.00 7.48 -6.78
CA ARG A 111 15.02 6.48 -6.41
C ARG A 111 15.60 5.77 -7.64
N PRO A 112 16.90 5.40 -7.65
CA PRO A 112 17.48 4.57 -8.71
C PRO A 112 16.89 3.16 -8.69
N MET A 113 16.88 2.50 -9.85
CA MET A 113 16.20 1.21 -10.05
C MET A 113 16.60 0.15 -9.02
N GLN A 114 17.88 0.04 -8.69
CA GLN A 114 18.43 -0.96 -7.75
C GLN A 114 17.88 -0.83 -6.33
N SER A 115 17.32 0.33 -5.98
CA SER A 115 16.74 0.61 -4.67
C SER A 115 15.22 0.58 -4.66
N ARG A 116 14.60 0.21 -5.79
CA ARG A 116 13.13 0.09 -5.90
C ARG A 116 12.63 -1.31 -5.57
N PHE A 117 13.49 -2.32 -5.54
CA PHE A 117 13.11 -3.69 -5.24
C PHE A 117 13.69 -4.14 -3.90
N SER A 118 12.96 -5.02 -3.22
CA SER A 118 13.44 -5.70 -2.01
C SER A 118 12.93 -7.12 -2.03
N GLU A 119 13.87 -8.06 -2.15
CA GLU A 119 13.59 -9.47 -2.42
C GLU A 119 13.76 -10.33 -1.18
N PHE A 120 12.82 -11.27 -1.01
CA PHE A 120 12.77 -12.15 0.15
C PHE A 120 12.42 -13.59 -0.21
N CYS A 121 13.05 -14.52 0.49
CA CYS A 121 12.59 -15.90 0.60
C CYS A 121 12.84 -16.42 2.04
N GLY A 122 12.44 -17.66 2.31
CA GLY A 122 12.65 -18.35 3.58
C GLY A 122 11.54 -18.11 4.60
N GLN A 123 11.72 -18.68 5.79
CA GLN A 123 10.83 -18.48 6.94
C GLN A 123 11.37 -17.38 7.84
N ARG A 124 10.81 -16.17 7.74
CA ARG A 124 11.27 -15.03 8.55
C ARG A 124 10.21 -13.96 8.73
N LYS A 125 10.35 -13.19 9.80
CA LYS A 125 9.64 -11.93 10.00
C LYS A 125 10.44 -10.81 9.38
N ILE A 126 9.82 -10.03 8.51
CA ILE A 126 10.42 -8.81 7.96
C ILE A 126 10.00 -7.66 8.87
N LYS A 127 10.97 -7.00 9.51
CA LYS A 127 10.70 -5.85 10.38
C LYS A 127 10.56 -4.54 9.60
N GLN A 128 11.00 -4.54 8.35
CA GLN A 128 10.99 -3.37 7.51
C GLN A 128 9.57 -3.06 7.05
N VAL A 129 9.22 -1.78 7.15
CA VAL A 129 8.03 -1.21 6.53
C VAL A 129 8.45 -0.56 5.22
N PHE A 130 7.72 -0.86 4.16
CA PHE A 130 7.95 -0.34 2.81
C PHE A 130 6.94 0.77 2.53
N THR A 131 7.37 1.81 1.85
CA THR A 131 6.47 2.90 1.43
C THR A 131 6.74 3.23 -0.02
N SER A 132 5.73 3.13 -0.87
CA SER A 132 5.83 3.49 -2.28
C SER A 132 6.05 4.98 -2.43
N SER A 133 6.67 5.42 -3.52
CA SER A 133 6.92 6.83 -3.85
C SER A 133 5.73 7.48 -4.60
N GLN A 134 4.73 6.68 -4.96
CA GLN A 134 3.53 7.03 -5.74
C GLN A 134 2.31 6.28 -5.19
N ASN A 135 1.12 6.53 -5.74
CA ASN A 135 -0.13 5.88 -5.36
C ASN A 135 -0.28 4.44 -5.89
N VAL A 136 0.83 3.76 -6.18
CA VAL A 136 0.84 2.36 -6.59
C VAL A 136 2.10 1.65 -6.06
N ALA A 137 1.91 0.39 -5.67
CA ALA A 137 2.96 -0.53 -5.22
C ALA A 137 2.68 -1.91 -5.80
N LEU A 138 3.75 -2.68 -6.00
CA LEU A 138 3.66 -4.03 -6.55
C LEU A 138 4.37 -5.02 -5.63
N ILE A 139 3.71 -6.13 -5.34
CA ILE A 139 4.36 -7.32 -4.76
C ILE A 139 4.45 -8.38 -5.85
N GLN A 140 5.66 -8.72 -6.28
CA GLN A 140 5.89 -9.86 -7.19
C GLN A 140 6.22 -11.10 -6.38
N TYR A 141 5.72 -12.27 -6.77
CA TYR A 141 6.04 -13.51 -6.09
C TYR A 141 6.06 -14.71 -7.02
N ARG A 142 6.87 -15.71 -6.67
CA ARG A 142 6.92 -17.02 -7.31
C ARG A 142 6.87 -18.08 -6.22
N MET A 143 5.90 -18.98 -6.30
CA MET A 143 5.66 -19.98 -5.26
C MET A 143 5.70 -21.42 -5.80
N PRO A 144 6.89 -22.05 -5.83
CA PRO A 144 7.09 -23.35 -6.48
C PRO A 144 6.73 -24.56 -5.59
N GLU A 145 6.10 -24.35 -4.42
CA GLU A 145 5.77 -25.44 -3.50
C GLU A 145 4.39 -25.22 -2.86
N ARG A 146 3.56 -26.28 -2.84
CA ARG A 146 2.19 -26.25 -2.34
C ARG A 146 2.18 -26.05 -0.84
N GLY A 147 1.22 -25.26 -0.35
CA GLY A 147 1.00 -25.05 1.08
C GLY A 147 1.85 -23.93 1.69
N ARG A 148 2.92 -23.52 1.01
CA ARG A 148 3.70 -22.33 1.32
C ARG A 148 2.87 -21.06 1.22
N SER A 149 3.21 -20.05 2.00
CA SER A 149 2.33 -18.89 2.18
C SER A 149 3.08 -17.64 2.60
N PHE A 150 2.45 -16.50 2.34
CA PHE A 150 2.87 -15.22 2.87
C PHE A 150 1.66 -14.35 3.21
N SER A 151 1.89 -13.33 4.02
CA SER A 151 0.90 -12.29 4.30
C SER A 151 1.56 -10.94 4.49
N PHE A 152 0.81 -9.90 4.19
CA PHE A 152 1.22 -8.52 4.35
C PHE A 152 0.03 -7.64 4.74
N SER A 153 0.31 -6.49 5.34
CA SER A 153 -0.66 -5.45 5.60
C SER A 153 -0.45 -4.29 4.66
N VAL A 154 -1.54 -3.64 4.25
CA VAL A 154 -1.58 -2.43 3.44
C VAL A 154 -2.17 -1.28 4.26
N ARG A 155 -1.55 -0.10 4.16
CA ARG A 155 -2.08 1.16 4.68
C ARG A 155 -1.85 2.29 3.69
N PHE A 156 -2.80 3.21 3.57
CA PHE A 156 -2.69 4.39 2.73
C PHE A 156 -2.28 5.60 3.55
N LEU A 157 -1.29 6.32 3.05
CA LEU A 157 -0.71 7.51 3.66
C LEU A 157 -1.03 8.71 2.80
N LYS A 158 -1.49 9.82 3.41
CA LYS A 158 -1.67 11.06 2.67
C LYS A 158 -0.35 11.58 2.09
N ASN A 159 -0.43 12.06 0.88
CA ASN A 159 0.65 12.61 0.08
C ASN A 159 0.18 13.94 -0.53
N PRO A 160 0.43 15.08 0.12
CA PRO A 160 -0.06 16.37 -0.34
C PRO A 160 0.68 16.88 -1.59
N THR A 161 1.76 16.22 -2.03
CA THR A 161 2.54 16.63 -3.20
C THR A 161 2.75 15.47 -4.19
N PRO A 162 1.69 14.90 -4.78
CA PRO A 162 1.80 13.79 -5.71
C PRO A 162 2.49 14.21 -7.01
N CYS A 163 3.60 13.55 -7.35
CA CYS A 163 4.37 13.85 -8.56
C CYS A 163 4.20 12.74 -9.61
N ASN A 164 4.33 11.48 -9.21
CA ASN A 164 4.07 10.36 -10.10
C ASN A 164 2.76 9.68 -9.69
N THR A 165 1.82 9.59 -10.63
CA THR A 165 0.44 9.21 -10.31
C THR A 165 -0.13 8.23 -11.33
N LEU A 166 -0.68 7.12 -10.85
CA LEU A 166 -1.55 6.25 -11.63
C LEU A 166 -2.99 6.72 -11.50
N LEU A 167 -3.63 7.08 -12.62
CA LEU A 167 -5.06 7.39 -12.64
C LEU A 167 -5.87 6.11 -12.86
N GLN A 168 -6.97 6.01 -12.12
CA GLN A 168 -7.89 4.86 -12.15
C GLN A 168 -9.18 5.15 -12.92
N SER A 169 -9.42 6.40 -13.31
CA SER A 169 -10.64 6.87 -13.96
C SER A 169 -10.35 7.77 -15.15
N THR A 170 -11.22 7.71 -16.17
CA THR A 170 -11.19 8.57 -17.36
C THR A 170 -11.87 9.92 -17.17
N GLU A 171 -12.62 10.11 -16.09
CA GLU A 171 -13.53 11.26 -15.93
C GLU A 171 -12.97 12.41 -15.08
N ASP A 172 -11.75 12.28 -14.55
CA ASP A 172 -11.19 13.23 -13.60
C ASP A 172 -10.27 14.27 -14.26
N ILE A 173 -10.37 15.53 -13.81
CA ILE A 173 -9.37 16.57 -14.09
C ILE A 173 -8.30 16.46 -13.01
N PHE A 174 -7.05 16.30 -13.44
CA PHE A 174 -5.91 16.17 -12.55
C PHE A 174 -4.86 17.24 -12.82
N THR A 175 -4.35 17.87 -11.76
CA THR A 175 -3.27 18.86 -11.85
C THR A 175 -1.93 18.22 -11.53
N LEU A 176 -1.07 18.08 -12.54
CA LEU A 176 0.28 17.60 -12.36
C LEU A 176 1.23 18.76 -12.02
N ARG A 177 1.93 18.66 -10.88
CA ARG A 177 2.90 19.66 -10.44
C ARG A 177 4.17 18.99 -9.93
N ASN A 178 5.31 19.62 -10.18
CA ASN A 178 6.57 19.26 -9.54
C ASN A 178 6.75 19.85 -8.12
N TYR A 179 5.77 20.63 -7.65
CA TYR A 179 5.81 21.31 -6.34
C TYR A 179 7.11 22.08 -6.08
N GLY A 180 7.65 22.72 -7.13
CA GLY A 180 8.92 23.46 -7.06
C GLY A 180 10.17 22.58 -6.94
N LYS A 181 10.03 21.25 -7.01
CA LYS A 181 11.16 20.31 -6.99
C LYS A 181 11.77 20.17 -8.38
N ARG A 182 13.09 19.99 -8.43
CA ARG A 182 13.82 19.64 -9.66
C ARG A 182 13.65 18.14 -9.96
N ALA A 183 12.43 17.75 -10.30
CA ALA A 183 12.05 16.38 -10.63
C ALA A 183 11.06 16.37 -11.79
N ASN A 184 11.08 15.29 -12.57
CA ASN A 184 10.04 15.02 -13.55
C ASN A 184 8.86 14.36 -12.85
N CYS A 185 7.66 14.77 -13.23
CA CYS A 185 6.41 14.19 -12.73
C CYS A 185 5.69 13.54 -13.90
N SER A 186 5.11 12.38 -13.65
CA SER A 186 4.46 11.57 -14.67
C SER A 186 3.06 11.16 -14.26
N ILE A 187 2.19 11.01 -15.25
CA ILE A 187 0.89 10.38 -15.11
C ILE A 187 0.92 9.08 -15.90
N SER A 188 0.27 8.04 -15.37
CA SER A 188 0.09 6.77 -16.06
C SER A 188 -1.36 6.30 -15.92
N THR A 189 -1.84 5.50 -16.87
CA THR A 189 -3.18 4.90 -16.87
C THR A 189 -3.09 3.44 -17.27
N LEU A 190 -3.92 2.58 -16.67
CA LEU A 190 -4.03 1.16 -17.06
C LEU A 190 -5.03 0.93 -18.19
N PHE A 191 -5.92 1.89 -18.42
CA PHE A 191 -6.91 1.88 -19.49
C PHE A 191 -6.45 2.77 -20.66
N PRO A 192 -6.96 2.52 -21.88
CA PRO A 192 -6.76 3.39 -23.02
C PRO A 192 -7.37 4.77 -22.75
N ALA A 193 -6.55 5.70 -22.28
CA ALA A 193 -6.95 7.06 -21.92
C ALA A 193 -6.52 8.06 -22.99
N ALA A 194 -7.40 9.02 -23.30
CA ALA A 194 -7.05 10.20 -24.10
C ALA A 194 -6.79 11.38 -23.17
N VAL A 195 -5.52 11.71 -22.95
CA VAL A 195 -5.13 12.85 -22.09
C VAL A 195 -5.19 14.14 -22.91
N ARG A 196 -5.93 15.14 -22.40
CA ARG A 196 -5.99 16.49 -22.96
C ARG A 196 -5.44 17.49 -21.96
N VAL A 197 -4.51 18.33 -22.40
CA VAL A 197 -3.99 19.43 -21.57
C VAL A 197 -5.01 20.56 -21.56
N ALA A 198 -5.68 20.77 -20.42
CA ALA A 198 -6.64 21.86 -20.25
C ALA A 198 -5.94 23.21 -20.02
N ALA A 199 -4.87 23.20 -19.23
CA ALA A 199 -4.02 24.36 -18.95
C ALA A 199 -2.58 23.89 -18.71
N LEU A 200 -1.61 24.76 -19.01
CA LEU A 200 -0.19 24.51 -18.76
C LEU A 200 0.45 25.79 -18.23
N SER A 201 1.17 25.68 -17.12
CA SER A 201 2.00 26.74 -16.57
C SER A 201 3.44 26.24 -16.43
N VAL A 202 4.41 27.02 -16.92
CA VAL A 202 5.83 26.68 -16.90
C VAL A 202 6.61 27.84 -16.28
N GLY A 203 7.35 27.55 -15.20
CA GLY A 203 8.20 28.52 -14.51
C GLY A 203 7.76 28.81 -13.07
N VAL A 204 8.61 29.51 -12.33
CA VAL A 204 8.27 30.05 -11.01
C VAL A 204 7.54 31.36 -11.26
N VAL A 205 6.23 31.41 -11.06
CA VAL A 205 5.53 32.69 -10.94
C VAL A 205 6.09 33.36 -9.68
N PRO A 206 6.76 34.53 -9.77
CA PRO A 206 7.18 35.24 -8.58
C PRO A 206 5.90 35.54 -7.79
N SER A 207 5.90 35.24 -6.49
CA SER A 207 4.79 35.56 -5.57
C SER A 207 4.65 37.08 -5.31
N SER A 208 4.99 37.90 -6.29
CA SER A 208 4.94 39.35 -6.28
C SER A 208 3.60 39.82 -6.85
N GLY A 209 2.50 39.47 -6.18
CA GLY A 209 1.19 39.98 -6.52
C GLY A 209 0.09 38.99 -6.19
N ARG A 210 -0.83 39.39 -5.34
CA ARG A 210 -2.06 38.67 -4.97
C ARG A 210 -2.88 38.34 -6.23
N GLY A 211 -2.58 37.21 -6.86
CA GLY A 211 -3.46 36.50 -7.77
C GLY A 211 -3.80 35.20 -7.09
N ILE A 212 -5.09 34.96 -6.85
CA ILE A 212 -5.57 33.65 -6.41
C ILE A 212 -5.22 32.68 -7.54
N GLU A 213 -4.18 31.88 -7.36
CA GLU A 213 -3.89 30.73 -8.23
C GLU A 213 -5.08 29.79 -8.04
N LEU A 214 -5.96 29.74 -9.04
CA LEU A 214 -7.15 28.89 -8.99
C LEU A 214 -6.67 27.44 -9.13
N GLU A 215 -6.39 26.81 -8.00
CA GLU A 215 -6.01 25.41 -7.93
C GLU A 215 -7.20 24.56 -8.37
N THR A 216 -7.10 23.93 -9.53
CA THR A 216 -7.95 22.77 -9.84
C THR A 216 -7.41 21.61 -9.01
N GLY A 217 -7.91 21.44 -7.79
CA GLY A 217 -7.74 20.18 -7.05
C GLY A 217 -8.21 18.98 -7.89
N THR A 218 -8.12 17.76 -7.36
CA THR A 218 -8.77 16.62 -8.03
C THR A 218 -10.26 16.90 -8.08
N ILE A 219 -10.79 17.21 -9.26
CA ILE A 219 -12.21 17.51 -9.44
C ILE A 219 -12.90 16.19 -9.77
N HIS A 220 -13.64 15.64 -8.80
CA HIS A 220 -14.50 14.50 -9.03
C HIS A 220 -15.87 14.97 -9.55
N LYS A 221 -16.36 14.33 -10.61
CA LYS A 221 -17.70 14.59 -11.14
C LYS A 221 -18.76 13.90 -10.26
N VAL A 222 -19.49 14.67 -9.46
CA VAL A 222 -20.61 14.14 -8.66
C VAL A 222 -21.91 14.22 -9.47
N ARG A 223 -22.53 13.07 -9.77
CA ARG A 223 -23.84 13.02 -10.44
C ARG A 223 -24.95 12.86 -9.41
N THR A 224 -25.52 13.96 -8.93
CA THR A 224 -26.74 13.94 -8.12
C THR A 224 -27.97 13.97 -9.02
N GLN A 225 -28.83 12.97 -8.94
CA GLN A 225 -30.17 13.04 -9.55
C GLN A 225 -31.05 13.97 -8.70
N VAL A 226 -31.04 15.26 -9.02
CA VAL A 226 -32.09 16.18 -8.58
C VAL A 226 -33.05 16.34 -9.75
N MET A 227 -34.28 15.86 -9.56
CA MET A 227 -35.38 16.11 -10.49
C MET A 227 -35.55 17.64 -10.62
N HIS A 228 -35.40 18.13 -11.84
CA HIS A 228 -35.45 19.52 -12.30
C HIS A 228 -34.13 20.32 -12.20
N ALA A 229 -33.61 20.60 -13.41
CA ALA A 229 -32.40 21.35 -13.78
C ALA A 229 -31.10 20.52 -13.85
N ASN A 230 -30.69 20.20 -15.09
CA ASN A 230 -29.33 19.77 -15.44
C ASN A 230 -28.35 20.89 -15.11
N ILE A 231 -27.79 20.87 -13.90
CA ILE A 231 -26.66 21.72 -13.51
C ILE A 231 -25.56 20.79 -13.02
N ASP A 232 -24.48 20.71 -13.79
CA ASP A 232 -23.28 20.00 -13.39
C ASP A 232 -22.56 20.83 -12.31
N PHE A 233 -22.41 20.26 -11.11
CA PHE A 233 -21.62 20.85 -10.04
C PHE A 233 -20.30 20.08 -9.90
N TYR A 234 -19.20 20.83 -9.89
CA TYR A 234 -17.86 20.33 -9.62
C TYR A 234 -17.50 20.65 -8.17
N LEU A 235 -17.15 19.64 -7.37
CA LEU A 235 -16.63 19.83 -6.01
C LEU A 235 -15.10 19.77 -6.04
N PHE A 236 -14.48 20.70 -5.31
CA PHE A 236 -13.06 20.67 -4.96
C PHE A 236 -12.93 19.96 -3.60
N CYS A 237 -12.13 18.89 -3.53
CA CYS A 237 -11.74 18.25 -2.28
C CYS A 237 -10.38 18.78 -1.80
#